data_AF-A0A3D1XPX2-F1
#
_entry.id   AF-A0A3D1XPX2-F1
#
_cell.length_a   1.000
_cell.length_b   1.000
_cell.length_c   1.000
_cell.angle_alpha   90.00
_cell.angle_beta   90.00
_cell.angle_gamma   90.00
#
_symmetry.space_group_name_H-M   'P 1'
#
loop_
_entity.id
_entity.type
_entity.pdbx_description
1 polymer ?
#
loop_
_entity_poly.entity_id
_entity_poly.type
_entity_poly.pdbx_seq_one_letter_code
_entity_poly.pdbx_strand_id
1 'polypeptide(L)'
;MLPFYFAPRSSLPPIQAFFEVTYRCNLRCDMCHYLEIIEDTETNKTYKNELSADEIKKAIAKLPRFSLITFTGGEAFMKSDFMEILEFAVKNHKVHIITNGTTLSEKVVEDL
;
A
#
# COMPACT_ATOMS: atom_id res chain seq x y z
N MET A 1 9.02 -20.59 14.30
CA MET A 1 10.48 -20.55 14.05
C MET A 1 11.10 -21.92 13.72
N LEU A 2 10.40 -23.06 13.89
CA LEU A 2 10.85 -24.39 13.42
C LEU A 2 11.03 -24.60 11.89
N PRO A 3 10.30 -23.92 10.97
CA PRO A 3 10.35 -24.27 9.54
C PRO A 3 11.73 -24.09 8.89
N PHE A 4 12.52 -23.12 9.38
CA PHE A 4 13.81 -22.75 8.78
C PHE A 4 14.89 -23.84 8.95
N TYR A 5 14.77 -24.67 9.99
CA TYR A 5 15.76 -25.72 10.29
C TYR A 5 15.47 -27.03 9.54
N PHE A 6 14.21 -27.31 9.21
CA PHE A 6 13.79 -28.56 8.57
C PHE A 6 13.54 -28.44 7.06
N ALA A 7 13.38 -27.22 6.54
CA ALA A 7 13.23 -26.95 5.11
C ALA A 7 13.96 -25.65 4.73
N PRO A 8 15.29 -25.67 4.50
CA PRO A 8 16.11 -24.47 4.29
C PRO A 8 15.83 -23.70 2.99
N ARG A 9 14.70 -23.98 2.31
CA ARG A 9 14.27 -23.35 1.06
C ARG A 9 12.80 -22.94 1.03
N SER A 10 12.03 -23.10 2.11
CA SER A 10 10.65 -22.63 2.16
C SER A 10 10.38 -21.81 3.42
N SER A 11 9.88 -20.59 3.21
CA SER A 11 9.27 -19.78 4.26
C SER A 11 7.78 -20.02 4.28
N LEU A 12 7.16 -19.82 5.45
CA LEU A 12 5.71 -19.72 5.49
C LEU A 12 5.30 -18.47 4.70
N PRO A 13 4.25 -18.57 3.87
CA PRO A 13 3.70 -17.42 3.19
C PRO A 13 3.26 -16.34 4.20
N PRO A 14 3.37 -15.05 3.83
CA PRO A 14 3.01 -13.95 4.73
C PRO A 14 1.50 -13.96 5.00
N ILE A 15 1.11 -13.80 6.27
CA ILE A 15 -0.31 -13.64 6.66
C ILE A 15 -0.80 -12.23 6.32
N GLN A 16 0.07 -11.23 6.40
CA GLN A 16 -0.23 -9.85 6.09
C GLN A 16 0.91 -9.24 5.26
N ALA A 17 0.55 -8.46 4.25
CA ALA A 17 1.48 -7.71 3.41
C ALA A 17 1.11 -6.23 3.44
N PHE A 18 2.09 -5.38 3.76
CA PHE A 18 1.95 -3.93 3.75
C PHE A 18 2.47 -3.38 2.43
N PHE A 19 1.67 -2.52 1.79
CA PHE A 19 2.02 -1.82 0.57
C PHE A 19 2.05 -0.33 0.85
N GLU A 20 3.26 0.22 0.89
CA GLU A 20 3.51 1.66 0.91
C GLU A 20 3.41 2.17 -0.53
N VAL A 21 2.18 2.53 -0.94
CA VAL A 21 1.87 2.76 -2.36
C VAL A 21 2.37 4.12 -2.86
N THR A 22 2.48 5.09 -1.97
CA THR A 22 3.06 6.41 -2.24
C THR A 22 3.60 7.01 -0.94
N TYR A 23 4.61 7.86 -1.05
CA TYR A 23 5.05 8.74 0.05
C TYR A 23 4.61 10.19 -0.17
N ARG A 24 3.53 10.42 -0.92
CA ARG A 24 2.85 11.71 -0.95
C ARG A 24 1.80 11.77 0.15
N CYS A 25 1.67 12.91 0.81
CA CYS A 25 0.64 13.10 1.83
C CYS A 25 0.25 14.57 1.88
N ASN A 26 -1.05 14.86 2.00
CA ASN A 26 -1.57 16.22 2.13
C ASN A 26 -1.44 16.79 3.55
N LEU A 27 -0.99 15.99 4.53
CA LEU A 27 -0.77 16.41 5.92
C LEU A 27 0.72 16.30 6.30
N ARG A 28 1.10 16.98 7.39
CA ARG A 28 2.44 16.96 8.01
C ARG A 28 2.30 16.78 9.53
N CYS A 29 1.84 15.60 9.94
CA CYS A 29 1.55 15.34 11.34
C CYS A 29 2.83 15.22 12.16
N ASP A 30 2.89 15.85 13.34
CA ASP A 30 4.10 15.89 14.19
C ASP A 30 4.61 14.50 14.60
N MET A 31 3.71 13.51 14.67
CA MET A 31 4.03 12.13 15.02
C MET A 31 4.31 11.22 13.80
N CYS A 32 4.35 11.77 12.58
CA CYS A 32 4.45 10.97 11.37
C CYS A 32 5.85 10.36 11.20
N HIS A 33 5.94 9.03 11.22
CA HIS A 33 7.20 8.32 11.03
C HIS A 33 7.78 8.47 9.60
N TYR A 34 6.95 8.84 8.62
CA TYR A 34 7.36 9.04 7.22
C TYR A 34 7.62 10.51 6.85
N LEU A 35 7.59 11.44 7.82
CA LEU A 35 7.60 12.88 7.55
C LEU A 35 8.77 13.31 6.64
N GLU A 36 10.00 12.94 6.99
CA GLU A 36 11.20 13.29 6.21
C GLU A 36 11.14 12.72 4.79
N ILE A 37 10.67 11.47 4.63
CA ILE A 37 10.52 10.82 3.32
C ILE A 37 9.46 11.52 2.49
N ILE A 38 8.34 11.92 3.10
CA ILE A 38 7.26 12.65 2.42
C ILE A 38 7.76 14.03 1.95
N GLU A 39 8.49 14.75 2.79
CA GLU A 39 9.05 16.06 2.46
C GLU A 39 10.07 15.97 1.32
N ASP A 40 10.97 14.99 1.37
CA ASP A 40 11.89 14.72 0.26
C ASP A 40 11.13 14.34 -1.02
N THR A 41 10.11 13.47 -0.90
CA THR A 41 9.32 12.99 -2.03
C THR A 41 8.62 14.12 -2.76
N GLU A 42 8.05 15.08 -2.04
CA GLU A 42 7.38 16.22 -2.64
C GLU A 42 8.36 17.28 -3.16
N THR A 43 9.44 17.53 -2.44
CA THR A 43 10.47 18.52 -2.84
C THR A 43 11.18 18.08 -4.11
N ASN A 44 11.67 16.84 -4.13
CA ASN A 44 12.44 16.28 -5.24
C ASN A 44 11.56 15.58 -6.29
N LYS A 45 10.24 15.53 -6.07
CA LYS A 45 9.25 14.90 -6.95
C LYS A 45 9.59 13.44 -7.26
N THR A 46 10.16 12.71 -6.30
CA THR A 46 10.59 11.32 -6.46
C THR A 46 9.41 10.36 -6.59
N TYR A 47 8.19 10.80 -6.25
CA TYR A 47 6.94 10.06 -6.47
C TYR A 47 6.74 9.63 -7.93
N LYS A 48 7.40 10.28 -8.89
CA LYS A 48 7.42 9.88 -10.30
C LYS A 48 8.09 8.53 -10.55
N ASN A 49 8.87 8.05 -9.59
CA ASN A 49 9.58 6.77 -9.62
C ASN A 49 8.85 5.69 -8.81
N GLU A 50 7.65 5.97 -8.30
CA GLU A 50 6.80 4.97 -7.64
C GLU A 50 6.38 3.87 -8.62
N LEU A 51 6.11 2.68 -8.09
CA LEU A 51 5.59 1.58 -8.89
C LEU A 51 4.24 1.96 -9.52
N SER A 52 4.07 1.56 -10.77
CA SER A 52 2.80 1.64 -11.47
C SER A 52 1.76 0.69 -10.86
N ALA A 53 0.47 0.99 -11.08
CA ALA A 53 -0.61 0.07 -10.69
C ALA A 53 -0.39 -1.36 -11.20
N ASP A 54 0.09 -1.54 -12.44
CA ASP A 54 0.35 -2.86 -13.02
C ASP A 54 1.45 -3.63 -12.29
N GLU A 55 2.52 -2.96 -11.86
CA GLU A 55 3.59 -3.58 -11.09
C GLU A 55 3.11 -4.01 -9.70
N ILE A 56 2.30 -3.16 -9.05
CA ILE A 56 1.72 -3.47 -7.74
C ILE A 56 0.72 -4.62 -7.86
N LYS A 57 -0.16 -4.64 -8.87
CA LYS A 57 -1.07 -5.75 -9.15
C LYS A 57 -0.32 -7.07 -9.38
N LYS A 58 0.79 -7.03 -10.15
CA LYS A 58 1.66 -8.20 -10.35
C LYS A 58 2.28 -8.70 -9.04
N ALA A 59 2.62 -7.81 -8.11
CA ALA A 59 3.08 -8.19 -6.78
C ALA A 59 1.96 -8.82 -5.94
N ILE A 60 0.78 -8.20 -5.93
CA ILE A 60 -0.42 -8.71 -5.24
C ILE A 60 -0.82 -10.10 -5.75
N ALA A 61 -0.77 -10.33 -7.06
CA ALA A 61 -1.12 -11.61 -7.68
C ALA A 61 -0.23 -12.79 -7.24
N LYS A 62 0.98 -12.50 -6.72
CA LYS A 62 1.90 -13.52 -6.19
C LYS A 62 1.59 -13.89 -4.74
N LEU A 63 0.75 -13.11 -4.04
CA LEU A 63 0.39 -13.38 -2.67
C LEU A 63 -0.69 -14.47 -2.57
N PRO A 64 -0.58 -15.40 -1.62
CA PRO A 64 -1.65 -16.34 -1.35
C PRO A 64 -2.96 -15.63 -1.01
N ARG A 65 -4.09 -16.22 -1.44
CA ARG A 65 -5.43 -15.62 -1.30
C ARG A 65 -5.86 -15.29 0.14
N PHE A 66 -5.30 -16.00 1.12
CA PHE A 66 -5.59 -15.75 2.54
C PHE A 66 -4.81 -14.58 3.14
N SER A 67 -3.84 -14.01 2.41
CA SER A 67 -3.04 -12.89 2.90
C SER A 67 -3.91 -11.64 3.02
N LEU A 68 -3.79 -10.92 4.14
CA LEU A 68 -4.36 -9.60 4.32
C LEU A 68 -3.47 -8.56 3.64
N ILE A 69 -4.03 -7.77 2.73
CA ILE A 69 -3.33 -6.64 2.13
C ILE A 69 -3.64 -5.40 2.94
N THR A 70 -2.61 -4.66 3.35
CA THR A 70 -2.75 -3.37 4.03
C THR A 70 -2.10 -2.27 3.22
N PHE A 71 -2.90 -1.32 2.74
CA PHE A 71 -2.42 -0.13 2.05
C PHE A 71 -2.08 0.97 3.06
N THR A 72 -0.90 1.55 2.91
CA THR A 72 -0.32 2.58 3.81
C THR A 72 0.74 3.40 3.04
N GLY A 73 1.58 4.16 3.74
CA GLY A 73 2.63 5.02 3.20
C GLY A 73 2.47 6.45 3.71
N GLY A 74 2.36 7.40 2.79
CA GLY A 74 1.79 8.72 3.06
C GLY A 74 0.25 8.62 3.14
N GLU A 75 -0.44 9.17 2.15
CA GLU A 75 -1.88 9.02 1.98
C GLU A 75 -2.17 8.25 0.68
N ALA A 76 -2.73 7.04 0.80
CA ALA A 76 -2.91 6.15 -0.36
C ALA A 76 -3.76 6.80 -1.46
N PHE A 77 -4.80 7.56 -1.07
CA PHE A 77 -5.68 8.26 -2.01
C PHE A 77 -5.02 9.46 -2.72
N MET A 78 -3.78 9.84 -2.37
CA MET A 78 -3.00 10.85 -3.11
C MET A 78 -2.33 10.27 -4.37
N LYS A 79 -2.26 8.93 -4.48
CA LYS A 79 -1.75 8.25 -5.68
C LYS A 79 -2.85 8.18 -6.74
N SER A 80 -2.56 8.70 -7.93
CA SER A 80 -3.55 8.90 -9.00
C SER A 80 -4.18 7.61 -9.51
N ASP A 81 -3.45 6.50 -9.48
CA ASP A 81 -3.86 5.18 -9.93
C ASP A 81 -4.22 4.24 -8.76
N PHE A 82 -4.46 4.77 -7.56
CA PHE A 82 -4.74 3.96 -6.38
C PHE A 82 -6.05 3.16 -6.48
N MET A 83 -7.13 3.77 -6.98
CA MET A 83 -8.43 3.08 -7.10
C MET A 83 -8.33 1.83 -7.97
N GLU A 84 -7.55 1.89 -9.05
CA GLU A 84 -7.30 0.75 -9.93
C GLU A 84 -6.55 -0.40 -9.21
N ILE A 85 -5.63 -0.07 -8.30
CA ILE A 85 -4.93 -1.05 -7.45
C ILE A 85 -5.91 -1.66 -6.44
N LEU A 86 -6.71 -0.80 -5.81
CA LEU A 86 -7.66 -1.20 -4.77
C LEU A 86 -8.71 -2.16 -5.33
N GLU A 87 -9.34 -1.83 -6.46
CA GLU A 87 -10.32 -2.67 -7.15
C GLU A 87 -9.76 -4.07 -7.47
N PHE A 88 -8.49 -4.15 -7.87
CA PHE A 88 -7.84 -5.43 -8.14
C PHE A 88 -7.61 -6.22 -6.85
N ALA A 89 -7.16 -5.55 -5.78
CA ALA A 89 -6.86 -6.18 -4.50
C ALA A 89 -8.12 -6.75 -3.84
N VAL A 90 -9.23 -6.00 -3.80
CA VAL A 90 -10.48 -6.43 -3.14
C VAL A 90 -11.13 -7.64 -3.82
N LYS A 91 -10.91 -7.83 -5.12
CA LYS A 91 -11.40 -9.01 -5.87
C LYS A 91 -10.70 -10.30 -5.45
N ASN A 92 -9.47 -10.21 -4.93
CA ASN A 92 -8.61 -11.37 -4.71
C ASN A 92 -8.30 -11.62 -3.22
N HIS A 93 -8.25 -10.57 -2.40
CA HIS A 93 -7.77 -10.62 -1.02
C HIS A 93 -8.67 -9.83 -0.08
N LYS A 94 -8.53 -10.08 1.24
CA LYS A 94 -9.03 -9.12 2.23
C LYS A 94 -8.12 -7.90 2.21
N VAL A 95 -8.74 -6.71 2.24
CA VAL A 95 -8.04 -5.44 2.16
C VAL A 95 -8.32 -4.61 3.41
N HIS A 96 -7.28 -3.96 3.91
CA HIS A 96 -7.30 -2.96 4.95
C HIS A 96 -6.60 -1.71 4.42
N ILE A 97 -7.15 -0.53 4.69
CA ILE A 97 -6.58 0.75 4.24
C ILE A 97 -6.35 1.61 5.48
N ILE A 98 -5.13 2.11 5.63
CA ILE A 98 -4.80 3.13 6.62
C ILE A 98 -4.81 4.47 5.90
N THR A 99 -5.75 5.33 6.26
CA THR A 99 -5.95 6.66 5.64
C THR A 99 -6.22 7.71 6.71
N ASN A 100 -5.82 8.96 6.43
CA ASN A 100 -6.16 10.11 7.24
C ASN A 100 -7.62 10.59 7.04
N GLY A 101 -8.30 10.06 6.01
CA GLY A 101 -9.70 10.31 5.71
C GLY A 101 -10.03 11.68 5.11
N THR A 102 -9.06 12.58 4.97
CA THR A 102 -9.31 13.97 4.53
C THR A 102 -9.59 14.09 3.03
N THR A 103 -9.24 13.08 2.24
CA THR A 103 -9.45 13.01 0.79
C THR A 103 -10.69 12.18 0.40
N LEU A 104 -11.38 11.59 1.39
CA LEU A 104 -12.60 10.81 1.19
C LEU A 104 -13.81 11.73 0.98
N SER A 105 -14.01 12.14 -0.27
CA SER A 105 -15.26 12.79 -0.69
C SER A 105 -16.40 11.78 -0.88
N GLU A 106 -17.65 12.25 -0.92
CA GLU A 106 -18.83 11.41 -1.16
C GLU A 106 -18.65 10.51 -2.38
N LYS A 107 -18.16 11.08 -3.50
CA LYS A 107 -17.86 10.32 -4.71
C LYS A 107 -16.84 9.20 -4.48
N VAL A 108 -15.73 9.50 -3.79
CA VAL A 108 -14.71 8.48 -3.50
C VAL A 108 -15.29 7.38 -2.63
N VAL A 109 -16.15 7.73 -1.67
CA VAL A 109 -16.83 6.76 -0.80
C VAL A 109 -17.85 5.91 -1.56
N GLU A 110 -18.55 6.47 -2.54
CA GLU A 110 -19.44 5.73 -3.44
C GLU A 110 -18.68 4.75 -4.34
N ASP A 111 -17.46 5.10 -4.74
CA ASP A 111 -16.59 4.27 -5.58
C ASP A 111 -15.86 3.15 -4.79
N LEU A 112 -15.93 3.14 -3.44
CA LEU A 112 -15.31 2.14 -2.54
C LEU A 112 -16.20 0.91 -2.29
#